data_AF-A0A537YR79-F1
#
_entry.id   AF-A0A537YR79-F1
#
_cell.length_a   1.000
_cell.length_b   1.000
_cell.length_c   1.000
_cell.angle_alpha   90.00
_cell.angle_beta   90.00
_cell.angle_gamma   90.00
#
_symmetry.space_group_name_H-M   'P 1'
#
loop_
_entity.id
_entity.type
_entity.pdbx_description
1 polymer ?
#
loop_
_entity_poly.entity_id
_entity_poly.type
_entity_poly.pdbx_seq_one_letter_code
_entity_poly.pdbx_strand_id
1 'polypeptide(L)'
;MLIAVDSQLDRWYSAVDLGMRKHWVAKGDDLSELTLGHDTFARYQTLRSVIGQDLRPLIELRNKLAHGQWVFPLSQSNEIAKEQKAALENEHALSLGLKSRLLDSFADVVHDLVVSRKAFEGSFERRYRSMLKVRQELAERRFDHFVAKLRTKRKRDQRP
;
A
#
# COMPACT_ATOMS: atom_id res chain seq x y z
N MET A 1 30.66 -4.96 -9.40
CA MET A 1 29.28 -4.61 -9.80
C MET A 1 28.49 -4.40 -8.51
N LEU A 2 28.34 -3.15 -8.07
CA LEU A 2 27.58 -2.80 -6.88
C LEU A 2 26.11 -3.08 -7.17
N ILE A 3 25.54 -4.11 -6.55
CA ILE A 3 24.10 -4.29 -6.50
C ILE A 3 23.60 -3.11 -5.67
N ALA A 4 23.09 -2.07 -6.34
CA ALA A 4 22.31 -1.05 -5.66
C ALA A 4 21.24 -1.80 -4.85
N VAL A 5 21.20 -1.57 -3.55
CA VAL A 5 20.14 -2.15 -2.73
C VAL A 5 18.86 -1.46 -3.19
N ASP A 6 18.15 -2.07 -4.13
CA ASP A 6 16.88 -1.57 -4.63
C ASP A 6 16.00 -1.21 -3.42
N SER A 7 15.47 0.01 -3.44
CA SER A 7 14.64 0.48 -2.34
C SER A 7 13.47 -0.48 -2.18
N GLN A 8 12.92 -0.61 -0.97
CA GLN A 8 11.76 -1.49 -0.76
C GLN A 8 10.62 -1.18 -1.73
N LEU A 9 10.51 0.08 -2.18
CA LEU A 9 9.55 0.51 -3.18
C LEU A 9 9.85 -0.04 -4.58
N ASP A 10 11.11 -0.02 -5.01
CA ASP A 10 11.54 -0.54 -6.31
C ASP A 10 11.30 -2.04 -6.44
N ARG A 11 11.42 -2.78 -5.32
CA ARG A 11 11.11 -4.21 -5.28
C ARG A 11 9.63 -4.47 -5.55
N TRP A 12 8.73 -3.64 -5.03
CA TRP A 12 7.29 -3.77 -5.30
C TRP A 12 6.95 -3.46 -6.75
N TYR A 13 7.53 -2.39 -7.33
CA TYR A 13 7.37 -2.12 -8.76
C TYR A 13 7.90 -3.28 -9.60
N SER A 14 9.10 -3.77 -9.28
CA SER A 14 9.71 -4.90 -9.98
C SER A 14 8.89 -6.17 -9.88
N ALA A 15 8.29 -6.47 -8.73
CA ALA A 15 7.42 -7.64 -8.56
C ALA A 15 6.18 -7.57 -9.46
N VAL A 16 5.55 -6.39 -9.54
CA VAL A 16 4.40 -6.16 -10.45
C VAL A 16 4.85 -6.27 -11.90
N ASP A 17 5.92 -5.57 -12.29
CA ASP A 17 6.42 -5.55 -13.66
C ASP A 17 6.81 -6.96 -14.15
N LEU A 18 7.51 -7.73 -13.32
CA LEU A 18 7.88 -9.12 -13.60
C LEU A 18 6.65 -10.03 -13.72
N GLY A 19 5.68 -9.90 -12.81
CA GLY A 19 4.43 -10.66 -12.85
C GLY A 19 3.62 -10.40 -14.12
N MET A 20 3.50 -9.12 -14.51
CA MET A 20 2.83 -8.73 -15.76
C MET A 20 3.57 -9.28 -16.98
N ARG A 21 4.89 -9.12 -17.02
CA ARG A 21 5.71 -9.61 -18.15
C ARG A 21 5.61 -11.13 -18.31
N LYS A 22 5.67 -11.87 -17.20
CA LYS A 22 5.57 -13.34 -17.19
C LYS A 22 4.30 -13.87 -17.86
N HIS A 23 3.21 -13.11 -17.81
CA HIS A 23 1.88 -13.63 -18.16
C HIS A 23 1.26 -13.02 -19.42
N TRP A 24 1.65 -11.81 -19.81
CA TRP A 24 1.03 -11.11 -20.94
C TRP A 24 2.02 -10.60 -22.00
N VAL A 25 3.32 -10.55 -21.74
CA VAL A 25 4.27 -9.85 -22.63
C VAL A 25 5.34 -10.81 -23.12
N ALA A 26 5.64 -10.74 -24.42
CA ALA A 26 6.75 -11.49 -25.00
C ALA A 26 8.09 -10.97 -24.48
N LYS A 27 9.12 -11.80 -24.53
CA LYS A 27 10.45 -11.43 -24.04
C LYS A 27 11.01 -10.27 -24.87
N GLY A 28 11.26 -9.13 -24.22
CA GLY A 28 11.86 -7.94 -24.84
C GLY A 28 10.87 -6.81 -25.13
N ASP A 29 9.56 -7.08 -25.10
CA ASP A 29 8.55 -6.06 -25.38
C ASP A 29 8.27 -5.17 -24.15
N ASP A 30 7.78 -3.96 -24.37
CA ASP A 30 7.45 -3.02 -23.30
C ASP A 30 6.10 -3.32 -22.64
N LEU A 31 5.94 -2.91 -21.36
CA LEU A 31 4.66 -2.92 -20.66
C LEU A 31 3.84 -1.69 -21.07
N SER A 32 3.04 -1.84 -22.12
CA SER A 32 2.23 -0.77 -22.71
C SER A 32 0.79 -1.21 -22.92
N GLU A 33 -0.10 -0.26 -23.20
CA GLU A 33 -1.48 -0.57 -23.55
C GLU A 33 -1.59 -1.46 -24.79
N LEU A 34 -0.67 -1.30 -25.75
CA LEU A 34 -0.61 -2.10 -26.98
C LEU A 34 -0.31 -3.58 -26.68
N THR A 35 0.63 -3.86 -25.76
CA THR A 35 1.08 -5.22 -25.47
C THR A 35 0.18 -5.94 -24.47
N LEU A 36 -0.38 -5.21 -23.51
CA LEU A 36 -1.22 -5.77 -22.44
C LEU A 36 -2.72 -5.81 -22.81
N GLY A 37 -3.15 -4.94 -23.72
CA GLY A 37 -4.56 -4.61 -23.94
C GLY A 37 -5.12 -3.69 -22.85
N HIS A 38 -6.21 -2.99 -23.18
CA HIS A 38 -6.78 -1.91 -22.35
C HIS A 38 -7.03 -2.32 -20.90
N ASP A 39 -7.81 -3.39 -20.67
CA ASP A 39 -8.20 -3.81 -19.32
C ASP A 39 -6.99 -4.20 -18.46
N THR A 40 -6.09 -5.00 -19.02
CA THR A 40 -4.87 -5.46 -18.33
C THR A 40 -3.95 -4.28 -18.02
N PHE A 41 -3.83 -3.33 -18.95
CA PHE A 41 -3.04 -2.12 -18.76
C PHE A 41 -3.63 -1.22 -17.66
N ALA A 42 -4.96 -1.06 -17.62
CA ALA A 42 -5.64 -0.32 -16.56
C ALA A 42 -5.40 -0.95 -15.18
N ARG A 43 -5.45 -2.29 -15.08
CA ARG A 43 -5.11 -3.02 -13.84
C ARG A 43 -3.66 -2.80 -13.44
N TYR A 44 -2.74 -2.88 -14.40
CA TYR A 44 -1.33 -2.61 -14.19
C TYR A 44 -1.06 -1.19 -13.67
N GLN A 45 -1.63 -0.17 -14.31
CA GLN A 45 -1.55 1.21 -13.85
C GLN A 45 -2.13 1.38 -12.45
N THR A 46 -3.23 0.70 -12.16
CA THR A 46 -3.85 0.69 -10.82
C THR A 46 -2.87 0.15 -9.77
N LEU A 47 -2.21 -0.97 -10.03
CA LEU A 47 -1.22 -1.53 -9.11
C LEU A 47 -0.03 -0.57 -8.88
N ARG A 48 0.48 0.04 -9.96
CA ARG A 48 1.56 1.04 -9.85
C ARG A 48 1.12 2.26 -9.06
N SER A 49 -0.12 2.70 -9.25
CA SER A 49 -0.70 3.80 -8.49
C SER A 49 -0.80 3.47 -6.99
N VAL A 50 -1.25 2.26 -6.63
CA VAL A 50 -1.25 1.80 -5.22
C VAL A 50 0.15 1.84 -4.61
N ILE A 51 1.18 1.39 -5.34
CA ILE A 51 2.57 1.47 -4.85
C ILE A 51 2.98 2.93 -4.59
N GLY A 52 2.75 3.82 -5.56
CA GLY A 52 3.17 5.22 -5.47
C GLY A 52 2.39 6.06 -4.46
N GLN A 53 1.08 5.80 -4.33
CA GLN A 53 0.19 6.63 -3.52
C GLN A 53 0.02 6.09 -2.09
N ASP A 54 0.00 4.76 -1.90
CA ASP A 54 -0.28 4.17 -0.59
C ASP A 54 0.99 3.58 0.07
N LEU A 55 1.80 2.82 -0.66
CA LEU A 55 2.96 2.13 -0.08
C LEU A 55 4.14 3.07 0.15
N ARG A 56 4.41 3.99 -0.78
CA ARG A 56 5.53 4.92 -0.67
C ARG A 56 5.48 5.76 0.62
N PRO A 57 4.37 6.45 0.96
CA PRO A 57 4.31 7.21 2.21
C PRO A 57 4.55 6.33 3.44
N LEU A 58 4.06 5.09 3.45
CA LEU A 58 4.26 4.14 4.54
C LEU A 58 5.72 3.70 4.71
N ILE A 59 6.39 3.39 3.61
CA ILE A 59 7.81 3.00 3.61
C ILE A 59 8.67 4.18 4.08
N GLU A 60 8.41 5.38 3.57
CA GLU A 60 9.11 6.59 3.96
C GLU A 60 8.91 6.88 5.46
N LEU A 61 7.67 6.83 5.96
CA LEU A 61 7.35 7.02 7.37
C LEU A 61 8.06 5.99 8.27
N ARG A 62 8.00 4.71 7.89
CA ARG A 62 8.69 3.63 8.60
C ARG A 62 10.20 3.85 8.65
N ASN A 63 10.81 4.32 7.56
CA ASN A 63 12.24 4.60 7.52
C ASN A 63 12.60 5.75 8.46
N LYS A 64 11.80 6.82 8.52
CA LYS A 64 12.00 7.92 9.49
C LYS A 64 11.93 7.41 10.94
N LEU A 65 10.94 6.57 11.24
CA LEU A 65 10.81 5.93 12.56
C LEU A 65 12.01 5.05 12.90
N ALA A 66 12.47 4.22 11.97
CA ALA A 66 13.62 3.34 12.17
C ALA A 66 14.93 4.11 12.42
N HIS A 67 15.04 5.33 11.89
CA HIS A 67 16.16 6.24 12.14
C HIS A 67 15.96 7.13 13.37
N GLY A 68 14.93 6.89 14.19
CA GLY A 68 14.64 7.68 15.40
C GLY A 68 14.09 9.08 15.14
N GLN A 69 13.69 9.38 13.90
CA GLN A 69 13.25 10.71 13.49
C GLN A 69 11.73 10.91 13.72
N TRP A 70 11.28 10.66 14.95
CA TRP A 70 9.86 10.65 15.33
C TRP A 70 9.24 12.03 15.65
N VAL A 71 10.06 13.00 16.06
CA VAL A 71 9.64 14.35 16.49
C VAL A 71 10.07 15.37 15.43
N PHE A 72 11.27 15.18 14.87
CA PHE A 72 11.83 16.01 13.80
C PHE A 72 12.23 15.12 12.61
N PRO A 73 11.27 14.65 11.80
CA PRO A 73 11.59 13.96 10.55
C PRO A 73 12.33 14.91 9.63
N LEU A 74 13.52 14.52 9.18
CA LEU A 74 14.36 15.35 8.30
C LEU A 74 14.15 14.99 6.84
N SER A 75 14.22 15.94 5.93
CA SER A 75 14.29 15.72 4.48
C SER A 75 15.70 15.28 4.06
N GLN A 76 15.91 15.03 2.77
CA GLN A 76 17.27 14.82 2.22
C GLN A 76 18.12 16.10 2.31
N SER A 77 17.50 17.27 2.38
CA SER A 77 18.15 18.57 2.56
C SER A 77 18.41 18.93 4.03
N ASN A 78 18.23 18.00 4.97
CA ASN A 78 18.34 18.22 6.43
C ASN A 78 17.36 19.27 7.00
N GLU A 79 16.28 19.57 6.28
CA GLU A 79 15.20 20.43 6.76
C GLU A 79 14.08 19.59 7.40
N ILE A 80 13.21 20.20 8.21
CA ILE A 80 12.04 19.48 8.75
C ILE A 80 11.09 19.11 7.61
N ALA A 81 10.86 17.81 7.44
CA ALA A 81 9.96 17.24 6.45
C ALA A 81 8.51 17.39 6.95
N LYS A 82 7.89 18.53 6.62
CA LYS A 82 6.58 18.96 7.18
C LYS A 82 5.46 17.95 6.93
N GLU A 83 5.40 17.36 5.74
CA GLU A 83 4.39 16.37 5.38
C GLU A 83 4.51 15.10 6.24
N GLN A 84 5.73 14.57 6.39
CA GLN A 84 6.01 13.39 7.21
C GLN A 84 5.77 13.68 8.69
N LYS A 85 6.09 14.90 9.16
CA LYS A 85 5.78 15.34 10.54
C LYS A 85 4.26 15.34 10.78
N ALA A 86 3.48 15.95 9.89
CA ALA A 86 2.03 15.93 9.99
C ALA A 86 1.46 14.50 9.90
N ALA A 87 2.03 13.65 9.04
CA ALA A 87 1.62 12.25 8.94
C ALA A 87 1.89 11.47 10.25
N LEU A 88 3.03 11.69 10.90
CA LEU A 88 3.34 11.09 12.20
C LEU A 88 2.39 11.58 13.30
N GLU A 89 2.13 12.89 13.36
CA GLU A 89 1.26 13.50 14.37
C GLU A 89 -0.20 13.04 14.27
N ASN A 90 -0.65 12.72 13.05
CA ASN A 90 -2.01 12.23 12.79
C ASN A 90 -2.11 10.69 12.81
N GLU A 91 -1.01 9.98 13.05
CA GLU A 91 -1.03 8.52 13.06
C GLU A 91 -1.58 7.98 14.40
N HIS A 92 -2.52 7.05 14.32
CA HIS A 92 -3.13 6.42 15.49
C HIS A 92 -3.40 4.94 15.24
N ALA A 93 -3.69 4.16 16.29
CA ALA A 93 -3.83 2.70 16.18
C ALA A 93 -4.85 2.26 15.11
N LEU A 94 -5.96 3.00 14.95
CA LEU A 94 -6.95 2.72 13.90
C LEU A 94 -6.38 2.93 12.48
N SER A 95 -5.68 4.04 12.22
CA SER A 95 -5.13 4.33 10.89
C SER A 95 -4.03 3.33 10.54
N LEU A 96 -3.18 2.96 11.50
CA LEU A 96 -2.19 1.91 11.34
C LEU A 96 -2.84 0.56 10.98
N GLY A 97 -3.90 0.16 11.69
CA GLY A 97 -4.62 -1.07 11.41
C GLY A 97 -5.27 -1.08 10.01
N LEU A 98 -5.82 0.06 9.58
CA LEU A 98 -6.39 0.20 8.23
C LEU A 98 -5.28 0.17 7.15
N LYS A 99 -4.17 0.87 7.35
CA LYS A 99 -3.02 0.84 6.43
C LYS A 99 -2.41 -0.56 6.33
N SER A 100 -2.34 -1.32 7.44
CA SER A 100 -1.95 -2.73 7.41
C SER A 100 -2.88 -3.56 6.53
N ARG A 101 -4.20 -3.43 6.71
CA ARG A 101 -5.19 -4.14 5.87
C ARG A 101 -5.08 -3.78 4.38
N LEU A 102 -4.74 -2.54 4.07
CA LEU A 102 -4.48 -2.09 2.71
C LEU A 102 -3.26 -2.80 2.12
N LEU A 103 -2.15 -2.84 2.88
CA LEU A 103 -0.93 -3.55 2.50
C LEU A 103 -1.17 -5.05 2.31
N ASP A 104 -1.92 -5.69 3.21
CA ASP A 104 -2.25 -7.12 3.12
C ASP A 104 -3.06 -7.39 1.85
N SER A 105 -4.08 -6.56 1.57
CA SER A 105 -4.90 -6.67 0.36
C SER A 105 -4.08 -6.49 -0.91
N PHE A 106 -3.10 -5.58 -0.91
CA PHE A 106 -2.21 -5.34 -2.04
C PHE A 106 -1.21 -6.49 -2.23
N ALA A 107 -0.57 -6.93 -1.15
CA ALA A 107 0.38 -8.05 -1.16
C ALA A 107 -0.27 -9.32 -1.73
N ASP A 108 -1.51 -9.58 -1.34
CA ASP A 108 -2.34 -10.65 -1.87
C ASP A 108 -2.59 -10.55 -3.39
N VAL A 109 -2.80 -9.35 -3.93
CA VAL A 109 -2.97 -9.15 -5.38
C VAL A 109 -1.66 -9.46 -6.11
N VAL A 110 -0.53 -8.96 -5.58
CA VAL A 110 0.80 -9.22 -6.14
C VAL A 110 1.14 -10.71 -6.06
N HIS A 111 0.77 -11.38 -4.97
CA HIS A 111 0.92 -12.83 -4.83
C HIS A 111 0.16 -13.57 -5.93
N ASP A 112 -1.12 -13.28 -6.10
CA ASP A 112 -1.94 -13.92 -7.14
C ASP A 112 -1.39 -13.65 -8.54
N LEU A 113 -0.90 -12.42 -8.79
CA LEU A 113 -0.21 -12.02 -10.03
C LEU A 113 1.03 -12.86 -10.32
N VAL A 114 1.86 -13.11 -9.32
CA VAL A 114 3.10 -13.90 -9.49
C VAL A 114 2.81 -15.39 -9.66
N VAL A 115 1.78 -15.90 -8.97
CA VAL A 115 1.39 -17.32 -9.01
C VAL A 115 0.85 -17.69 -10.38
N SER A 116 -0.22 -17.04 -10.85
CA SER A 116 -0.76 -17.31 -12.18
C SER A 116 -1.69 -16.22 -12.68
N ARG A 117 -1.73 -16.05 -14.01
CA ARG A 117 -2.72 -15.23 -14.71
C ARG A 117 -4.17 -15.50 -14.26
N LYS A 118 -4.56 -16.77 -14.16
CA LYS A 118 -5.92 -17.17 -13.78
C LYS A 118 -6.27 -16.75 -12.35
N ALA A 119 -5.34 -16.91 -11.41
CA ALA A 119 -5.55 -16.51 -10.02
C ALA A 119 -5.73 -14.98 -9.93
N PHE A 120 -4.85 -14.23 -10.60
CA PHE A 120 -4.93 -12.78 -10.66
C PHE A 120 -6.24 -12.27 -11.26
N GLU A 121 -6.59 -12.71 -12.47
CA GLU A 121 -7.80 -12.24 -13.15
C GLU A 121 -9.07 -12.59 -12.36
N GLY A 122 -9.11 -13.77 -11.72
CA GLY A 122 -10.26 -14.21 -10.93
C GLY A 122 -10.42 -13.49 -9.58
N SER A 123 -9.36 -12.96 -8.99
CA SER A 123 -9.38 -12.34 -7.66
C SER A 123 -9.26 -10.82 -7.67
N PHE A 124 -8.74 -10.23 -8.76
CA PHE A 124 -8.36 -8.81 -8.84
C PHE A 124 -9.48 -7.88 -8.39
N GLU A 125 -10.67 -8.01 -8.99
CA GLU A 125 -11.79 -7.10 -8.72
C GLU A 125 -12.20 -7.12 -7.23
N ARG A 126 -12.27 -8.32 -6.63
CA ARG A 126 -12.62 -8.48 -5.21
C ARG A 126 -11.59 -7.80 -4.31
N ARG A 127 -10.30 -8.01 -4.59
CA ARG A 127 -9.20 -7.43 -3.81
C ARG A 127 -9.09 -5.92 -4.01
N TYR A 128 -9.30 -5.45 -5.24
CA TYR A 128 -9.35 -4.02 -5.56
C TYR A 128 -10.49 -3.31 -4.83
N ARG A 129 -11.70 -3.89 -4.82
CA ARG A 129 -12.82 -3.38 -4.01
C ARG A 129 -12.51 -3.36 -2.51
N SER A 130 -11.78 -4.36 -2.01
CA SER A 130 -11.31 -4.35 -0.61
C SER A 130 -10.41 -3.15 -0.33
N MET A 131 -9.44 -2.89 -1.21
CA MET A 131 -8.54 -1.73 -1.10
C MET A 131 -9.31 -0.41 -1.16
N LEU A 132 -10.28 -0.26 -2.08
CA LEU A 132 -11.11 0.94 -2.17
C LEU A 132 -11.93 1.19 -0.89
N LYS A 133 -12.51 0.14 -0.30
CA LYS A 133 -13.22 0.24 0.98
C LYS A 133 -12.29 0.70 2.10
N VAL A 134 -11.07 0.17 2.16
CA VAL A 134 -10.09 0.59 3.17
C VAL A 134 -9.67 2.04 2.97
N ARG A 135 -9.46 2.49 1.72
CA ARG A 135 -9.20 3.91 1.41
C ARG A 135 -10.34 4.82 1.84
N GLN A 136 -11.59 4.41 1.59
CA GLN A 136 -12.78 5.14 2.06
C GLN A 136 -12.83 5.19 3.60
N GLU A 137 -12.59 4.06 4.27
CA GLU A 137 -12.52 4.02 5.73
C GLU A 137 -11.42 4.94 6.29
N LEU A 138 -10.26 5.02 5.64
CA LEU A 138 -9.16 5.92 6.01
C LEU A 138 -9.54 7.40 5.86
N ALA A 139 -10.33 7.75 4.85
CA ALA A 139 -10.78 9.12 4.62
C ALA A 139 -11.90 9.55 5.57
N GLU A 140 -12.82 8.64 5.89
CA GLU A 140 -14.06 8.96 6.61
C GLU A 140 -13.99 8.72 8.13
N ARG A 141 -13.21 7.73 8.61
CA ARG A 141 -13.26 7.34 10.02
C ARG A 141 -12.47 8.28 10.91
N ARG A 142 -13.20 8.98 11.77
CA ARG A 142 -12.64 9.77 12.87
C ARG A 142 -12.20 8.88 14.02
N PHE A 143 -10.97 9.09 14.51
CA PHE A 143 -10.40 8.32 15.62
C PHE A 143 -11.25 8.35 16.89
N ASP A 144 -11.87 9.48 17.20
CA ASP A 144 -12.69 9.65 18.40
C ASP A 144 -13.88 8.68 18.44
N HIS A 145 -14.51 8.44 17.29
CA HIS A 145 -15.63 7.50 17.17
C HIS A 145 -15.16 6.05 17.40
N PHE A 146 -13.96 5.71 16.93
CA PHE A 146 -13.36 4.41 17.20
C PHE A 146 -13.07 4.21 18.70
N VAL A 147 -12.51 5.21 19.37
CA VAL A 147 -12.26 5.18 20.82
C VAL A 147 -13.58 5.04 21.59
N ALA A 148 -14.61 5.79 21.21
CA ALA A 148 -15.94 5.68 21.82
C ALA A 148 -16.51 4.26 21.68
N LYS A 149 -16.39 3.64 20.51
CA LYS A 149 -16.83 2.26 20.26
C LYS A 149 -16.07 1.21 21.07
N LEU A 150 -14.76 1.39 21.25
CA LEU A 150 -13.96 0.50 22.12
C LEU A 150 -14.41 0.59 23.58
N ARG A 151 -14.67 1.82 24.06
CA ARG A 151 -15.18 2.06 25.42
C ARG A 151 -16.55 1.43 25.64
N THR A 152 -17.46 1.52 24.68
CA THR A 152 -18.81 0.91 24.80
C THR A 152 -18.77 -0.61 24.75
N LYS A 153 -17.93 -1.20 23.88
CA LYS A 153 -17.74 -2.66 23.82
C LYS A 153 -17.23 -3.22 25.15
N ARG A 154 -16.19 -2.60 25.73
CA ARG A 154 -15.64 -2.98 27.03
C ARG A 154 -16.70 -2.93 28.14
N LYS A 155 -17.55 -1.89 28.16
CA LYS A 155 -18.66 -1.78 29.13
C LYS A 155 -19.72 -2.88 28.96
N ARG A 156 -19.94 -3.39 27.74
CA ARG A 156 -20.87 -4.50 27.47
C ARG A 156 -20.33 -5.83 27.96
N ASP A 157 -19.03 -6.07 27.74
CA ASP A 157 -18.35 -7.30 28.14
C ASP A 157 -18.11 -7.38 29.66
N GLN A 158 -18.27 -6.26 30.37
CA GLN A 158 -18.18 -6.15 31.85
C GLN A 158 -19.55 -6.16 32.55
N ARG A 159 -20.66 -6.34 31.82
CA ARG A 159 -21.96 -6.59 32.45
C ARG A 159 -22.00 -8.05 32.95
N PRO A 160 -22.39 -8.28 34.22
CA PRO A 160 -22.48 -9.62 34.80
C PRO A 160 -23.51 -10.50 34.08
#